data_AF-A0A2E0TPS3-F1
#
_entry.id   AF-A0A2E0TPS3-F1
#
_cell.length_a   1.000
_cell.length_b   1.000
_cell.length_c   1.000
_cell.angle_alpha   90.00
_cell.angle_beta   90.00
_cell.angle_gamma   90.00
#
_symmetry.space_group_name_H-M   'P 1'
#
loop_
_entity.id
_entity.type
_entity.pdbx_description
1 polymer ?
#
loop_
_entity_poly.entity_id
_entity_poly.type
_entity_poly.pdbx_seq_one_letter_code
_entity_poly.pdbx_strand_id
1 'polypeptide(L)'
;MPVVIEILSLVFFLLIAGIVWLVVHLNKKRSGGDSQVVWSQVAQHYGGQFTPGGSGFQGHRIVVQRPFTQLVLEVALMSKVQCMGSPYHRAMHQKHGGTFTHARATFPRGNGPSFSGTRDEAAQTPMFQGLPLQQLPQGAMVYLTPNEGIIVMNGHVADPNVLYAAANIVGSLAERASA
;
A
#
# COMPACT_ATOMS: atom_id res chain seq x y z
N MET A 1 -16.41 -40.25 -25.69
CA MET A 1 -16.72 -39.11 -24.81
C MET A 1 -15.58 -38.66 -23.88
N PRO A 2 -14.65 -39.50 -23.35
CA PRO A 2 -13.62 -39.00 -22.43
C PRO A 2 -12.58 -38.06 -23.09
N VAL A 3 -12.20 -38.34 -24.34
CA VAL A 3 -11.20 -37.55 -25.10
C VAL A 3 -11.61 -36.07 -25.28
N VAL A 4 -12.91 -35.79 -25.46
CA VAL A 4 -13.39 -34.41 -25.63
C VAL A 4 -13.29 -33.61 -24.33
N ILE A 5 -13.55 -34.25 -23.19
CA ILE A 5 -13.44 -33.63 -21.86
C ILE A 5 -11.96 -33.33 -21.54
N GLU A 6 -11.06 -34.26 -21.85
CA GLU A 6 -9.61 -34.06 -21.65
C GLU A 6 -9.06 -32.90 -22.48
N ILE A 7 -9.45 -32.79 -23.75
CA ILE A 7 -9.04 -31.68 -24.62
C ILE A 7 -9.59 -30.35 -24.09
N LEU A 8 -10.87 -30.30 -23.69
CA LEU A 8 -11.47 -29.07 -23.15
C LEU A 8 -10.83 -28.66 -21.82
N SER A 9 -10.53 -29.61 -20.93
CA SER A 9 -9.79 -29.34 -19.70
C SER A 9 -8.39 -28.80 -19.99
N LEU A 10 -7.65 -29.41 -20.92
CA LEU A 10 -6.31 -28.96 -21.30
C LEU A 10 -6.31 -27.53 -21.85
N VAL A 11 -7.26 -27.22 -22.75
CA VAL A 11 -7.41 -25.86 -23.30
C VAL A 11 -7.73 -24.86 -22.20
N PHE A 12 -8.60 -25.21 -21.25
CA PHE A 12 -8.95 -24.35 -20.13
C PHE A 12 -7.75 -24.10 -19.19
N PHE A 13 -6.97 -25.14 -18.87
CA PHE A 13 -5.74 -25.01 -18.08
C PHE A 13 -4.69 -24.15 -18.78
N LEU A 14 -4.50 -24.32 -20.10
CA LEU A 14 -3.57 -23.49 -20.88
C LEU A 14 -4.01 -22.02 -20.92
N LEU A 15 -5.31 -21.75 -21.00
CA LEU A 15 -5.85 -20.39 -20.95
C LEU A 15 -5.58 -19.74 -19.59
N ILE A 16 -5.86 -20.45 -18.49
CA ILE A 16 -5.58 -19.94 -17.14
C ILE A 16 -4.08 -19.72 -16.94
N ALA A 17 -3.24 -20.70 -17.32
CA ALA A 17 -1.80 -20.60 -17.20
C ALA A 17 -1.24 -19.43 -18.03
N GLY A 18 -1.77 -19.22 -19.24
CA GLY A 18 -1.41 -18.09 -20.09
C GLY A 18 -1.77 -16.73 -19.48
N ILE A 19 -2.97 -16.61 -18.90
CA ILE A 19 -3.39 -15.38 -18.19
C ILE A 19 -2.51 -15.12 -16.97
N VAL A 20 -2.24 -16.15 -16.15
CA VAL A 20 -1.37 -16.03 -14.97
C VAL A 20 0.03 -15.60 -15.40
N TRP A 21 0.59 -16.24 -16.43
CA TRP A 21 1.92 -15.89 -16.96
C TRP A 21 1.97 -14.45 -17.48
N LEU A 22 0.94 -14.01 -18.22
CA LEU A 22 0.84 -12.65 -18.73
C LEU A 22 0.80 -11.63 -17.59
N VAL A 23 -0.01 -11.87 -16.55
CA VAL A 23 -0.09 -10.99 -15.37
C VAL A 23 1.26 -10.91 -14.64
N VAL A 24 1.93 -12.05 -14.44
CA VAL A 24 3.26 -12.09 -13.81
C VAL A 24 4.29 -11.33 -14.65
N HIS A 25 4.30 -11.53 -15.97
CA HIS A 25 5.24 -10.87 -16.86
C HIS A 25 5.02 -9.35 -16.90
N LEU A 26 3.77 -8.89 -16.99
CA LEU A 26 3.42 -7.48 -16.96
C LEU A 26 3.76 -6.83 -15.61
N ASN A 27 3.55 -7.54 -14.50
CA ASN A 27 3.97 -7.07 -13.17
C ASN A 27 5.49 -6.95 -13.08
N LYS A 28 6.24 -7.97 -13.52
CA LYS A 28 7.71 -7.96 -13.51
C LYS A 28 8.30 -6.82 -14.33
N LYS A 29 7.67 -6.47 -15.46
CA LYS A 29 8.08 -5.35 -16.31
C LYS A 29 7.76 -3.98 -15.67
N ARG A 30 6.67 -3.88 -14.90
CA ARG A 30 6.29 -2.67 -14.15
C ARG A 30 7.08 -2.48 -12.86
N SER A 31 7.54 -3.54 -12.22
CA SER A 31 8.39 -3.51 -11.04
C SER A 31 9.89 -3.58 -11.39
N GLY A 32 10.27 -3.06 -12.56
CA GLY A 32 11.66 -3.02 -13.03
C GLY A 32 12.62 -2.48 -11.95
N GLY A 33 13.91 -2.83 -12.07
CA GLY A 33 14.94 -2.64 -11.03
C GLY A 33 14.98 -1.25 -10.37
N ASP A 34 14.60 -0.19 -11.10
CA ASP A 34 14.53 1.18 -10.59
C ASP A 34 13.62 1.32 -9.37
N SER A 35 12.50 0.61 -9.33
CA SER A 35 11.60 0.65 -8.17
C SER A 35 12.22 -0.01 -6.94
N GLN A 36 12.92 -1.14 -7.13
CA GLN A 36 13.62 -1.80 -6.04
C GLN A 36 14.72 -0.89 -5.47
N VAL A 37 15.44 -0.15 -6.32
CA VAL A 37 16.45 0.82 -5.90
C VAL A 37 15.80 1.91 -5.03
N VAL A 38 14.71 2.53 -5.50
CA VAL A 38 13.98 3.55 -4.73
C VAL A 38 13.53 3.04 -3.37
N TRP A 39 12.89 1.87 -3.32
CA TRP A 39 12.39 1.30 -2.06
C TRP A 39 13.53 0.91 -1.11
N SER A 40 14.64 0.42 -1.64
CA SER A 40 15.83 0.14 -0.84
C SER A 40 16.47 1.41 -0.25
N GLN A 41 16.48 2.51 -1.00
CA GLN A 41 16.96 3.82 -0.54
C GLN A 41 16.08 4.37 0.58
N VAL A 42 14.76 4.28 0.43
CA VAL A 42 13.81 4.71 1.47
C VAL A 42 14.01 3.88 2.75
N ALA A 43 14.21 2.57 2.63
CA ALA A 43 14.50 1.72 3.77
C ALA A 43 15.80 2.11 4.48
N GLN A 44 16.88 2.34 3.72
CA GLN A 44 18.17 2.79 4.26
C GLN A 44 18.04 4.13 4.98
N HIS A 45 17.32 5.09 4.40
CA HIS A 45 17.10 6.41 4.99
C HIS A 45 16.45 6.34 6.37
N TYR A 46 15.44 5.48 6.54
CA TYR A 46 14.74 5.31 7.81
C TYR A 46 15.33 4.22 8.73
N GLY A 47 16.42 3.55 8.33
CA GLY A 47 16.97 2.41 9.07
C GLY A 47 16.01 1.20 9.14
N GLY A 48 15.17 1.02 8.13
CA GLY A 48 14.17 -0.04 8.04
C GLY A 48 14.67 -1.31 7.35
N GLN A 49 13.99 -2.42 7.64
CA GLN A 49 14.17 -3.68 6.93
C GLN A 49 13.37 -3.68 5.63
N PHE A 50 14.07 -3.73 4.49
CA PHE A 50 13.46 -3.88 3.17
C PHE A 50 13.26 -5.36 2.82
N THR A 51 12.05 -5.70 2.38
CA THR A 51 11.69 -6.98 1.77
C THR A 51 11.22 -6.72 0.34
N PRO A 52 11.95 -7.18 -0.69
CA PRO A 52 11.53 -7.01 -2.07
C PRO A 52 10.28 -7.84 -2.37
N GLY A 53 9.42 -7.35 -3.26
CA GLY A 53 8.26 -8.11 -3.73
C GLY A 53 8.71 -9.35 -4.50
N GLY A 54 8.11 -10.51 -4.19
CA GLY A 54 8.39 -11.77 -4.87
C GLY A 54 7.64 -11.92 -6.20
N SER A 55 7.85 -13.03 -6.89
CA SER A 55 7.22 -13.37 -8.18
C SER A 55 5.71 -13.71 -8.10
N GLY A 56 5.01 -13.19 -7.09
CA GLY A 56 3.59 -13.45 -6.84
C GLY A 56 2.81 -12.17 -6.53
N PHE A 57 1.84 -12.25 -5.61
CA PHE A 57 0.99 -11.13 -5.18
C PHE A 57 1.63 -10.27 -4.08
N GLN A 58 2.89 -10.53 -3.71
CA GLN A 58 3.60 -9.82 -2.65
C GLN A 58 4.37 -8.63 -3.26
N GLY A 59 4.01 -7.41 -2.86
CA GLY A 59 4.74 -6.21 -3.27
C GLY A 59 5.91 -5.87 -2.34
N HIS A 60 6.61 -4.78 -2.64
CA HIS A 60 7.70 -4.26 -1.81
C HIS A 60 7.19 -3.91 -0.41
N ARG A 61 8.00 -4.19 0.61
CA ARG A 61 7.68 -3.90 2.01
C ARG A 61 8.88 -3.36 2.77
N ILE A 62 8.69 -2.33 3.57
CA ILE A 62 9.68 -1.74 4.47
C ILE A 62 9.08 -1.74 5.86
N VAL A 63 9.82 -2.26 6.83
CA VAL A 63 9.44 -2.23 8.25
C VAL A 63 10.48 -1.43 9.02
N VAL A 64 10.06 -0.35 9.66
CA VAL A 64 10.88 0.49 10.53
C VAL A 64 10.37 0.33 11.96
N GLN A 65 11.22 -0.20 12.83
CA GLN A 65 10.91 -0.35 14.26
C GLN A 65 11.35 0.90 15.00
N ARG A 66 10.44 1.51 15.77
CA ARG A 66 10.73 2.60 16.70
C ARG A 66 10.29 2.20 18.11
N PRO A 67 10.78 2.85 19.19
CA PRO A 67 10.56 2.41 20.57
C PRO A 67 9.08 2.18 20.95
N PHE A 68 8.15 2.95 20.38
CA PHE A 68 6.72 2.85 20.67
C PHE A 68 5.85 2.79 19.41
N THR A 69 6.46 2.70 18.23
CA THR A 69 5.71 2.73 16.98
C THR A 69 6.34 1.78 15.97
N GLN A 70 5.51 1.14 15.16
CA GLN A 70 5.99 0.37 14.02
C GLN A 70 5.48 1.04 12.75
N LEU A 71 6.41 1.48 11.92
CA LEU A 71 6.11 2.07 10.62
C LEU A 71 6.31 1.02 9.52
N VAL A 72 5.31 0.84 8.69
CA VAL A 72 5.31 -0.11 7.58
C VAL A 72 4.95 0.65 6.31
N LEU A 73 5.83 0.61 5.30
CA LEU A 73 5.44 0.93 3.93
C LEU A 73 5.30 -0.37 3.17
N GLU A 74 4.22 -0.57 2.43
CA GLU A 74 4.05 -1.78 1.63
C GLU A 74 3.25 -1.55 0.36
N VAL A 75 3.46 -2.44 -0.60
CA VAL A 75 2.68 -2.50 -1.84
C VAL A 75 1.81 -3.74 -1.78
N ALA A 76 0.51 -3.54 -1.87
CA ALA A 76 -0.49 -4.61 -1.82
C ALA A 76 -1.20 -4.72 -3.16
N LEU A 77 -1.26 -5.94 -3.72
CA LEU A 77 -2.16 -6.26 -4.82
C LEU A 77 -3.45 -6.82 -4.24
N MET A 78 -4.55 -6.08 -4.39
CA MET A 78 -5.85 -6.42 -3.81
C MET A 78 -6.87 -6.75 -4.88
N SER A 79 -7.61 -7.85 -4.69
CA SER A 79 -8.77 -8.17 -5.51
C SER A 79 -9.96 -7.26 -5.15
N LYS A 80 -10.96 -7.18 -6.05
CA LYS A 80 -12.21 -6.44 -5.78
C LYS A 80 -12.88 -6.89 -4.48
N VAL A 81 -12.90 -8.21 -4.22
CA VAL A 81 -13.50 -8.80 -3.01
C VAL A 81 -12.72 -8.38 -1.75
N GLN A 82 -11.38 -8.39 -1.81
CA GLN A 82 -10.54 -7.96 -0.70
C GLN A 82 -10.70 -6.47 -0.40
N CYS A 83 -10.78 -5.64 -1.44
CA CYS A 83 -11.13 -4.25 -1.23
C CYS A 83 -12.48 -4.19 -0.48
N MET A 84 -13.47 -5.03 -0.83
CA MET A 84 -14.88 -4.88 -0.36
C MET A 84 -15.00 -5.14 1.13
N GLY A 85 -14.19 -6.07 1.63
CA GLY A 85 -14.05 -6.30 3.07
C GLY A 85 -13.20 -5.26 3.78
N SER A 86 -12.34 -4.51 3.07
CA SER A 86 -11.37 -3.60 3.70
C SER A 86 -11.99 -2.24 4.04
N PRO A 87 -11.90 -1.75 5.29
CA PRO A 87 -12.38 -0.41 5.64
C PRO A 87 -11.64 0.70 4.88
N TYR A 88 -10.34 0.50 4.58
CA TYR A 88 -9.49 1.52 3.94
C TYR A 88 -9.65 1.66 2.43
N HIS A 89 -10.32 0.72 1.77
CA HIS A 89 -10.43 0.72 0.31
C HIS A 89 -11.86 1.01 -0.13
N ARG A 90 -12.77 1.31 0.82
CA ARG A 90 -14.18 1.45 0.50
C ARG A 90 -14.49 2.59 -0.45
N ALA A 91 -13.83 3.72 -0.25
CA ALA A 91 -13.96 4.87 -1.14
C ALA A 91 -13.25 4.64 -2.49
N MET A 92 -12.21 3.80 -2.54
CA MET A 92 -11.47 3.48 -3.77
C MET A 92 -12.12 2.35 -4.60
N HIS A 93 -13.27 1.82 -4.15
CA HIS A 93 -13.95 0.64 -4.69
C HIS A 93 -14.45 0.66 -6.10
N GLN A 94 -14.60 1.85 -6.65
CA GLN A 94 -15.16 1.98 -7.99
C GLN A 94 -14.23 1.34 -9.05
N LYS A 95 -12.99 0.97 -8.68
CA LYS A 95 -12.04 0.22 -9.51
C LYS A 95 -11.98 -1.26 -9.13
N HIS A 96 -11.84 -2.13 -10.12
CA HIS A 96 -11.98 -3.60 -10.11
C HIS A 96 -10.94 -4.40 -9.28
N GLY A 97 -10.55 -3.92 -8.10
CA GLY A 97 -9.29 -4.31 -7.47
C GLY A 97 -8.12 -3.54 -8.10
N GLY A 98 -6.92 -3.72 -7.55
CA GLY A 98 -5.74 -3.01 -8.03
C GLY A 98 -4.52 -3.16 -7.14
N THR A 99 -3.44 -2.54 -7.58
CA THR A 99 -2.25 -2.34 -6.75
C THR A 99 -2.42 -1.08 -5.94
N PHE A 100 -2.08 -1.13 -4.67
CA PHE A 100 -2.09 0.00 -3.74
C PHE A 100 -0.76 0.08 -3.01
N THR A 101 -0.34 1.29 -2.69
CA THR A 101 0.79 1.52 -1.78
C THR A 101 0.23 2.03 -0.46
N HIS A 102 0.62 1.40 0.64
CA HIS A 102 0.25 1.76 1.99
C HIS A 102 1.45 2.32 2.73
N ALA A 103 1.22 3.38 3.50
CA ALA A 103 2.10 3.77 4.59
C ALA A 103 1.29 3.68 5.87
N ARG A 104 1.73 2.88 6.83
CA ARG A 104 1.03 2.61 8.08
C ARG A 104 1.97 2.87 9.25
N ALA A 105 1.48 3.49 10.30
CA ALA A 105 2.14 3.50 11.59
C ALA A 105 1.18 2.95 12.63
N THR A 106 1.61 1.91 13.36
CA THR A 106 0.89 1.41 14.53
C THR A 106 1.55 1.95 15.79
N PHE A 107 0.74 2.26 16.79
CA PHE A 107 1.17 2.81 18.07
C PHE A 107 0.29 2.25 19.21
N PRO A 108 0.80 2.20 20.45
CA PRO A 108 0.04 1.72 21.60
C PRO A 108 -1.23 2.54 21.80
N ARG A 109 -2.27 1.90 22.34
CA ARG A 109 -3.62 2.46 22.49
C ARG A 109 -3.61 3.91 22.95
N GLY A 110 -3.96 4.81 22.04
CA GLY A 110 -4.31 6.19 22.36
C GLY A 110 -5.81 6.33 22.57
N ASN A 111 -6.24 7.40 23.24
CA ASN A 111 -7.62 7.90 23.19
C ASN A 111 -7.80 8.90 22.03
N GLY A 112 -7.01 8.72 20.96
CA GLY A 112 -6.90 9.66 19.87
C GLY A 112 -8.17 9.74 19.00
N PRO A 113 -8.42 10.87 18.35
CA PRO A 113 -9.55 11.01 17.44
C PRO A 113 -9.40 10.07 16.24
N SER A 114 -10.54 9.64 15.70
CA SER A 114 -10.60 8.89 14.45
C SER A 114 -10.87 9.82 13.28
N PHE A 115 -10.21 9.58 12.16
CA PHE A 115 -10.39 10.33 10.92
C PHE A 115 -10.40 9.38 9.72
N SER A 116 -11.20 9.70 8.71
CA SER A 116 -11.20 9.03 7.41
C SER A 116 -11.57 10.04 6.35
N GLY A 117 -10.68 10.32 5.42
CA GLY A 117 -10.94 11.28 4.35
C GLY A 117 -9.86 11.26 3.28
N THR A 118 -10.06 12.03 2.23
CA THR A 118 -9.06 12.28 1.20
C THR A 118 -7.91 13.13 1.74
N ARG A 119 -6.77 13.17 1.02
CA ARG A 119 -5.65 14.08 1.38
C ARG A 119 -6.09 15.53 1.54
N ASP A 120 -7.05 15.98 0.71
CA ASP A 120 -7.47 17.38 0.64
C ASP A 120 -8.37 17.72 1.83
N GLU A 121 -9.26 16.80 2.23
CA GLU A 121 -10.05 16.89 3.47
C GLU A 121 -9.14 16.83 4.72
N ALA A 122 -8.14 15.95 4.71
CA ALA A 122 -7.17 15.87 5.79
C ALA A 122 -6.38 17.18 5.94
N ALA A 123 -6.01 17.83 4.82
CA ALA A 123 -5.26 19.09 4.83
C ALA A 123 -6.05 20.26 5.42
N GLN A 124 -7.39 20.18 5.43
CA GLN A 124 -8.27 21.17 6.04
C GLN A 124 -8.54 20.89 7.53
N THR A 125 -8.11 19.74 8.04
CA THR A 125 -8.41 19.32 9.41
C THR A 125 -7.28 19.74 10.37
N PRO A 126 -7.57 20.42 11.49
CA PRO A 126 -6.54 20.99 12.38
C PRO A 126 -5.47 20.00 12.86
N MET A 127 -5.84 18.74 13.09
CA MET A 127 -4.89 17.73 13.59
C MET A 127 -3.78 17.37 12.60
N PHE A 128 -3.98 17.63 11.30
CA PHE A 128 -2.97 17.41 10.26
C PHE A 128 -2.24 18.71 9.88
N GLN A 129 -2.47 19.81 10.60
CA GLN A 129 -1.78 21.06 10.35
C GLN A 129 -0.26 20.87 10.47
N GLY A 130 0.45 21.45 9.50
CA GLY A 130 1.91 21.35 9.37
C GLY A 130 2.42 20.05 8.75
N LEU A 131 1.55 19.07 8.44
CA LEU A 131 1.96 17.85 7.74
C LEU A 131 2.00 18.08 6.22
N PRO A 132 2.98 17.52 5.49
CA PRO A 132 3.16 17.75 4.05
C PRO A 132 2.17 16.96 3.18
N LEU A 133 0.87 17.01 3.49
CA LEU A 133 -0.18 16.24 2.81
C LEU A 133 -0.27 16.50 1.29
N GLN A 134 0.14 17.69 0.84
CA GLN A 134 0.15 18.06 -0.59
C GLN A 134 1.19 17.29 -1.42
N GLN A 135 2.18 16.67 -0.77
CA GLN A 135 3.16 15.80 -1.44
C GLN A 135 2.60 14.40 -1.73
N LEU A 136 1.46 14.03 -1.14
CA LEU A 136 0.78 12.78 -1.45
C LEU A 136 0.09 12.86 -2.82
N PRO A 137 -0.05 11.75 -3.56
CA PRO A 137 -0.74 11.74 -4.85
C PRO A 137 -2.23 12.11 -4.70
N GLN A 138 -2.81 12.67 -5.75
CA GLN A 138 -4.23 13.02 -5.75
C GLN A 138 -5.08 11.75 -5.55
N GLY A 139 -6.12 11.88 -4.73
CA GLY A 139 -6.97 10.75 -4.36
C GLY A 139 -6.36 9.80 -3.34
N ALA A 140 -5.19 10.11 -2.76
CA ALA A 140 -4.73 9.41 -1.57
C ALA A 140 -5.75 9.56 -0.43
N MET A 141 -5.99 8.46 0.29
CA MET A 141 -6.89 8.42 1.43
C MET A 141 -6.06 8.37 2.70
N VAL A 142 -6.47 9.15 3.70
CA VAL A 142 -5.85 9.22 5.02
C VAL A 142 -6.85 8.68 6.03
N TYR A 143 -6.39 7.70 6.79
CA TYR A 143 -7.14 7.10 7.89
C TYR A 143 -6.34 7.23 9.16
N LEU A 144 -7.05 7.55 10.23
CA LEU A 144 -6.51 7.57 11.57
C LEU A 144 -7.51 6.90 12.50
N THR A 145 -7.01 6.00 13.31
CA THR A 145 -7.73 5.34 14.40
C THR A 145 -6.93 5.53 15.68
N PRO A 146 -7.48 5.18 16.85
CA PRO A 146 -6.77 5.35 18.12
C PRO A 146 -5.48 4.53 18.26
N ASN A 147 -5.23 3.57 17.35
CA ASN A 147 -4.07 2.66 17.41
C ASN A 147 -3.23 2.66 16.13
N GLU A 148 -3.70 3.35 15.08
CA GLU A 148 -2.98 3.36 13.81
C GLU A 148 -3.29 4.60 12.97
N GLY A 149 -2.30 5.06 12.22
CA GLY A 149 -2.49 5.91 11.06
C GLY A 149 -2.14 5.13 9.79
N ILE A 150 -2.96 5.24 8.76
CA ILE A 150 -2.69 4.63 7.45
C ILE A 150 -3.03 5.58 6.31
N ILE A 151 -2.11 5.68 5.36
CA ILE A 151 -2.29 6.38 4.09
C ILE A 151 -2.37 5.32 3.00
N VAL A 152 -3.42 5.38 2.20
CA VAL A 152 -3.62 4.50 1.04
C VAL A 152 -3.46 5.33 -0.23
N MET A 153 -2.53 4.91 -1.09
CA MET A 153 -2.24 5.52 -2.37
C MET A 153 -2.54 4.51 -3.48
N ASN A 154 -3.16 5.00 -4.57
CA ASN A 154 -3.49 4.15 -5.69
C ASN A 154 -2.23 3.85 -6.52
N GLY A 155 -2.05 2.58 -6.89
CA GLY A 155 -0.94 2.12 -7.71
C GLY A 155 0.33 1.78 -6.93
N HIS A 156 1.35 1.43 -7.69
CA HIS A 156 2.70 1.19 -7.21
C HIS A 156 3.47 2.52 -7.19
N VAL A 157 3.68 3.10 -6.00
CA VAL A 157 4.41 4.36 -5.87
C VAL A 157 5.91 4.08 -5.97
N ALA A 158 6.56 4.72 -6.95
CA ALA A 158 7.99 4.62 -7.20
C ALA A 158 8.72 5.98 -7.09
N ASP A 159 8.02 7.03 -6.62
CA ASP A 159 8.64 8.32 -6.33
C ASP A 159 9.14 8.34 -4.87
N PRO A 160 10.46 8.47 -4.62
CA PRO A 160 11.00 8.51 -3.27
C PRO A 160 10.42 9.66 -2.44
N ASN A 161 10.15 10.83 -3.04
CA ASN A 161 9.63 11.98 -2.30
C ASN A 161 8.24 11.70 -1.73
N VAL A 162 7.39 11.02 -2.50
CA VAL A 162 6.06 10.61 -2.05
C VAL A 162 6.16 9.59 -0.92
N LEU A 163 7.07 8.61 -1.04
CA LEU A 163 7.30 7.60 0.01
C LEU A 163 7.85 8.24 1.30
N TYR A 164 8.78 9.18 1.18
CA TYR A 164 9.29 9.94 2.31
C TYR A 164 8.18 10.76 2.98
N ALA A 165 7.38 11.48 2.20
CA ALA A 165 6.24 12.25 2.71
C ALA A 165 5.25 11.35 3.46
N ALA A 166 4.85 10.23 2.85
CA ALA A 166 3.91 9.30 3.44
C ALA A 166 4.42 8.73 4.77
N ALA A 167 5.69 8.31 4.83
CA ALA A 167 6.33 7.83 6.04
C ALA A 167 6.40 8.92 7.13
N ASN A 168 6.80 10.14 6.77
CA ASN A 168 6.86 11.27 7.70
C ASN A 168 5.49 11.64 8.26
N ILE A 169 4.45 11.64 7.43
CA ILE A 169 3.08 11.93 7.86
C ILE A 169 2.61 10.88 8.87
N VAL A 170 2.70 9.57 8.55
CA VAL A 170 2.23 8.53 9.48
C VAL A 170 3.10 8.44 10.73
N GLY A 171 4.41 8.67 10.62
CA GLY A 171 5.32 8.77 11.75
C GLY A 171 4.95 9.93 12.69
N SER A 172 4.71 11.12 12.11
CA SER A 172 4.30 12.31 12.88
C SER A 172 2.94 12.11 13.56
N LEU A 173 2.00 11.44 12.89
CA LEU A 173 0.70 11.11 13.47
C LEU A 173 0.84 10.15 14.65
N ALA A 174 1.70 9.14 14.52
CA ALA A 174 1.97 8.20 15.60
C ALA A 174 2.65 8.88 16.79
N GLU A 175 3.63 9.76 16.55
CA GLU A 175 4.30 10.54 17.59
C GLU A 175 3.29 11.45 18.32
N ARG A 176 2.46 12.19 17.58
CA ARG A 176 1.41 13.06 18.15
C ARG A 176 0.35 12.28 18.94
N ALA A 177 0.04 11.05 18.55
CA ALA A 177 -0.93 10.21 19.25
C ALA A 177 -0.36 9.53 20.50
N SER A 178 0.98 9.40 20.58
CA SER A 178 1.70 8.79 21.70
C SER A 178 2.18 9.78 22.77
N ALA A 179 2.21 11.07 22.45
CA ALA A 179 2.58 12.17 23.36
C ALA A 179 1.38 12.60 24.21
#